data_AF-A0A2X3L2X9-F1
#
_entry.id   AF-A0A2X3L2X9-F1
#
_cell.length_a   1.000
_cell.length_b   1.000
_cell.length_c   1.000
_cell.angle_alpha   90.00
_cell.angle_beta   90.00
_cell.angle_gamma   90.00
#
_symmetry.space_group_name_H-M   'P 1'
#
loop_
_entity.id
_entity.type
_entity.pdbx_description
1 polymer ?
#
loop_
_entity_poly.entity_id
_entity_poly.type
_entity_poly.pdbx_seq_one_letter_code
_entity_poly.pdbx_strand_id
1 'polypeptide(L)'
;MNIFDHYRQRYEAAKDEEFTLQEFLAICKQDRSAYANAAERLLTAIGEPVMVDTATEPRLSRLFSNRVVARYPAFEEFYGMEEAIEQIVAYLKHAAQGLEEKKQILYLLGPVGGGKSSLAERLKALMQRVPIYVLSANGERSPGQRPSAVPVQSAGRRLHSGKKNMAFLTATSAP
;
A
#
# COMPACT_ATOMS: atom_id res chain seq x y z
N MET A 1 -31.55 0.80 -10.65
CA MET A 1 -30.24 1.48 -10.60
C MET A 1 -29.50 1.14 -11.87
N ASN A 2 -29.16 2.13 -12.70
CA ASN A 2 -28.82 1.92 -14.11
C ASN A 2 -27.33 1.54 -14.27
N ILE A 3 -27.01 0.67 -15.23
CA ILE A 3 -25.64 0.15 -15.45
C ILE A 3 -24.64 1.27 -15.76
N PHE A 4 -25.12 2.38 -16.30
CA PHE A 4 -24.38 3.59 -16.59
C PHE A 4 -23.95 4.36 -15.32
N ASP A 5 -24.73 4.31 -14.25
CA ASP A 5 -24.40 4.98 -12.98
C ASP A 5 -23.23 4.26 -12.29
N HIS A 6 -23.21 2.92 -12.34
CA HIS A 6 -22.08 2.13 -11.84
C HIS A 6 -20.80 2.38 -12.63
N TYR A 7 -20.89 2.53 -13.96
CA TYR A 7 -19.72 2.83 -14.79
C TYR A 7 -19.17 4.23 -14.49
N ARG A 8 -20.06 5.22 -14.33
CA ARG A 8 -19.67 6.59 -14.00
C ARG A 8 -19.05 6.70 -12.60
N GLN A 9 -19.63 6.06 -11.58
CA GLN A 9 -19.07 6.02 -10.24
C GLN A 9 -17.68 5.37 -10.20
N ARG A 10 -17.47 4.27 -10.94
CA ARG A 10 -16.15 3.64 -11.04
C ARG A 10 -15.13 4.54 -11.74
N TYR A 11 -15.57 5.29 -12.75
CA TYR A 11 -14.70 6.21 -13.48
C TYR A 11 -14.33 7.45 -12.63
N GLU A 12 -15.28 7.99 -11.86
CA GLU A 12 -15.02 9.12 -10.95
C GLU A 12 -14.17 8.68 -9.74
N ALA A 13 -14.38 7.48 -9.19
CA ALA A 13 -13.58 6.93 -8.08
C ALA A 13 -12.12 6.60 -8.49
N ALA A 14 -11.87 6.37 -9.77
CA ALA A 14 -10.54 6.10 -10.31
C ALA A 14 -9.78 7.38 -10.74
N LYS A 15 -10.37 8.57 -10.57
CA LYS A 15 -9.69 9.81 -10.88
C LYS A 15 -8.77 10.21 -9.74
N ASP A 16 -7.52 10.46 -10.09
CA ASP A 16 -6.59 11.11 -9.19
C ASP A 16 -7.09 12.52 -8.84
N GLU A 17 -6.99 12.87 -7.58
CA GLU A 17 -7.35 14.19 -7.08
C GLU A 17 -6.12 15.10 -7.17
N GLU A 18 -6.28 16.28 -7.77
CA GLU A 18 -5.23 17.30 -7.83
C GLU A 18 -5.36 18.27 -6.65
N PHE A 19 -4.25 18.48 -5.96
CA PHE A 19 -4.10 19.40 -4.85
C PHE A 19 -3.07 20.47 -5.19
N THR A 20 -3.34 21.70 -4.77
CA THR A 20 -2.31 22.73 -4.69
C THR A 20 -1.29 22.37 -3.60
N LEU A 21 -0.09 22.95 -3.67
CA LEU A 21 0.91 22.81 -2.61
C LEU A 21 0.35 23.21 -1.23
N GLN A 22 -0.47 24.25 -1.16
CA GLN A 22 -1.03 24.72 0.11
C GLN A 22 -2.02 23.71 0.72
N GLU A 23 -2.88 23.10 -0.10
CA GLU A 23 -3.79 22.05 0.35
C GLU A 23 -3.03 20.81 0.80
N PHE A 24 -2.00 20.40 0.06
CA PHE A 24 -1.14 19.29 0.47
C PHE A 24 -0.44 19.57 1.81
N LEU A 25 0.09 20.77 2.02
CA LEU A 25 0.69 21.15 3.30
C LEU A 25 -0.33 21.18 4.45
N ALA A 26 -1.59 21.52 4.18
CA ALA A 26 -2.66 21.44 5.17
C ALA A 26 -2.98 19.99 5.56
N ILE A 27 -2.96 19.07 4.59
CA ILE A 27 -3.09 17.62 4.84
C ILE A 27 -1.92 17.14 5.71
N CYS A 28 -0.68 17.46 5.34
CA CYS A 28 0.52 17.07 6.11
C CYS A 28 0.51 17.56 7.56
N LYS A 29 -0.18 18.67 7.84
CA LYS A 29 -0.35 19.19 9.21
C LYS A 29 -1.30 18.33 10.04
N GLN A 30 -2.31 17.73 9.41
CA GLN A 30 -3.35 16.93 10.07
C GLN A 30 -2.98 15.45 10.12
N ASP A 31 -2.40 14.93 9.04
CA ASP A 31 -2.09 13.51 8.88
C ASP A 31 -0.62 13.32 8.47
N ARG A 32 0.12 12.61 9.32
CA ARG A 32 1.53 12.25 9.07
C ARG A 32 1.67 11.18 7.99
N SER A 33 0.60 10.41 7.71
CA SER A 33 0.61 9.38 6.68
C SER A 33 0.82 9.95 5.28
N ALA A 34 0.49 11.23 5.08
CA ALA A 34 0.61 11.92 3.79
C ALA A 34 2.05 11.98 3.25
N TYR A 35 3.05 11.96 4.14
CA TYR A 35 4.47 11.94 3.79
C TYR A 35 5.19 10.69 4.30
N ALA A 36 4.43 9.65 4.69
CA ALA A 36 4.98 8.40 5.14
C ALA A 36 5.69 7.64 4.01
N ASN A 37 6.77 6.95 4.36
CA ASN A 37 7.49 6.10 3.41
C ASN A 37 6.73 4.79 3.12
N ALA A 38 7.15 4.05 2.09
CA ALA A 38 6.46 2.83 1.67
C ALA A 38 6.33 1.77 2.78
N ALA A 39 7.33 1.63 3.65
CA ALA A 39 7.31 0.66 4.74
C ALA A 39 6.35 1.10 5.86
N GLU A 40 6.39 2.38 6.26
CA GLU A 40 5.44 2.96 7.23
C GLU A 40 4.00 2.78 6.77
N ARG A 41 3.73 3.00 5.48
CA ARG A 41 2.39 2.81 4.89
C ARG A 41 1.95 1.36 4.92
N LEU A 42 2.84 0.42 4.58
CA LEU A 42 2.54 -1.01 4.70
C LEU A 42 2.27 -1.44 6.13
N LEU A 43 3.07 -0.98 7.10
CA LEU A 43 2.85 -1.28 8.52
C LEU A 43 1.48 -0.76 8.98
N THR A 44 1.13 0.46 8.58
CA THR A 44 -0.20 1.05 8.85
C THR A 44 -1.31 0.17 8.25
N ALA A 45 -1.14 -0.31 7.02
CA ALA A 45 -2.13 -1.15 6.35
C ALA A 45 -2.23 -2.58 6.93
N ILE A 46 -1.13 -3.14 7.43
CA ILE A 46 -1.06 -4.45 8.08
C ILE A 46 -1.74 -4.40 9.46
N GLY A 47 -1.50 -3.33 10.22
CA GLY A 47 -2.06 -3.14 11.56
C GLY A 47 -1.32 -3.92 12.65
N GLU A 48 -1.98 -4.06 13.80
CA GLU A 48 -1.41 -4.69 14.99
C GLU A 48 -1.68 -6.20 15.04
N PRO A 49 -0.76 -7.00 15.61
CA PRO A 49 -0.96 -8.42 15.78
C PRO A 49 -1.84 -8.73 17.00
N VAL A 50 -2.55 -9.85 16.92
CA VAL A 50 -3.14 -10.55 18.07
C VAL A 50 -2.15 -11.63 18.50
N MET A 51 -1.74 -11.59 19.76
CA MET A 51 -0.86 -12.62 20.33
C MET A 51 -1.67 -13.87 20.65
N VAL A 52 -1.31 -15.00 20.05
CA VAL A 52 -1.99 -16.28 20.22
C VAL A 52 -1.06 -17.26 20.93
N ASP A 53 -1.50 -17.75 22.09
CA ASP A 53 -0.85 -18.87 22.77
C ASP A 53 -1.20 -20.17 22.05
N THR A 54 -0.22 -20.82 21.43
CA THR A 54 -0.46 -22.04 20.66
C THR A 54 -0.57 -23.29 21.53
N ALA A 55 -0.22 -23.21 22.82
CA ALA A 55 -0.36 -24.33 23.76
C ALA A 55 -1.83 -24.67 24.04
N THR A 56 -2.75 -23.71 23.89
CA THR A 56 -4.18 -23.91 24.15
C THR A 56 -4.87 -24.73 23.06
N GLU A 57 -4.28 -24.85 21.88
CA GLU A 57 -4.86 -25.59 20.75
C GLU A 57 -3.93 -26.71 20.26
N PRO A 58 -4.36 -28.00 20.27
CA PRO A 58 -3.51 -29.13 19.87
C PRO A 58 -2.92 -29.03 18.45
N ARG A 59 -3.64 -28.39 17.50
CA ARG A 59 -3.16 -28.21 16.12
C ARG A 59 -2.05 -27.16 16.04
N LEU A 60 -2.24 -26.02 16.69
CA LEU A 60 -1.26 -24.94 16.70
C LEU A 60 -0.04 -25.32 17.54
N SER A 61 -0.25 -26.02 18.65
CA SER A 61 0.79 -26.62 19.48
C SER A 61 1.79 -27.44 18.67
N ARG A 62 1.29 -28.32 17.78
CA ARG A 62 2.14 -29.14 16.92
C ARG A 62 2.87 -28.34 15.84
N LEU A 63 2.25 -27.27 15.35
CA LEU A 63 2.80 -26.47 14.25
C LEU A 63 3.85 -25.47 14.74
N PHE A 64 3.65 -24.89 15.93
CA PHE A 64 4.47 -23.82 16.50
C PHE A 64 5.19 -24.20 17.79
N SER A 65 5.15 -25.48 18.17
CA SER A 65 5.84 -26.01 19.35
C SER A 65 5.51 -25.27 20.65
N ASN A 66 4.21 -25.01 20.90
CA ASN A 66 3.69 -24.30 22.09
C ASN A 66 4.26 -22.87 22.28
N ARG A 67 4.66 -22.20 21.20
CA ARG A 67 5.11 -20.80 21.27
C ARG A 67 3.92 -19.84 21.23
N VAL A 68 4.13 -18.61 21.71
CA VAL A 68 3.21 -17.51 21.44
C VAL A 68 3.56 -16.94 20.08
N VAL A 69 2.57 -16.82 19.19
CA VAL A 69 2.75 -16.32 17.82
C VAL A 69 1.94 -15.05 17.58
N ALA A 70 2.51 -14.11 16.83
CA ALA A 70 1.84 -12.89 16.41
C ALA A 70 0.98 -13.15 15.16
N ARG A 71 -0.35 -13.14 15.30
CA ARG A 71 -1.27 -13.27 14.17
C ARG A 71 -1.80 -11.91 13.73
N TYR A 72 -1.51 -11.53 12.50
CA TYR A 72 -1.97 -10.26 11.93
C TYR A 72 -3.31 -10.49 11.18
N PRO A 73 -4.39 -9.76 11.51
CA PRO A 73 -5.69 -9.90 10.83
C PRO A 73 -5.60 -9.65 9.31
N ALA A 74 -4.69 -8.78 8.89
CA ALA A 74 -4.39 -8.53 7.48
C ALA A 74 -3.92 -9.79 6.72
N PHE A 75 -3.54 -10.87 7.40
CA PHE A 75 -3.09 -12.14 6.82
C PHE A 75 -3.86 -13.35 7.35
N GLU A 76 -5.11 -13.19 7.78
CA GLU A 76 -5.92 -14.29 8.35
C GLU A 76 -6.08 -15.51 7.43
N GLU A 77 -5.99 -15.33 6.12
CA GLU A 77 -6.07 -16.39 5.11
C GLU A 77 -4.77 -17.22 4.97
N PHE A 78 -3.68 -16.78 5.61
CA PHE A 78 -2.34 -17.37 5.48
C PHE A 78 -2.01 -18.27 6.67
N TYR A 79 -2.48 -19.52 6.59
CA TYR A 79 -2.27 -20.53 7.63
C TYR A 79 -0.86 -21.14 7.58
N GLY A 80 -0.18 -21.21 8.73
CA GLY A 80 1.15 -21.80 8.86
C GLY A 80 2.29 -20.92 8.34
N MET A 81 2.00 -19.65 8.02
CA MET A 81 2.98 -18.66 7.57
C MET A 81 3.22 -17.56 8.62
N GLU A 82 2.69 -17.72 9.84
CA GLU A 82 2.74 -16.72 10.91
C GLU A 82 4.17 -16.25 11.22
N GLU A 83 5.14 -17.17 11.35
CA GLU A 83 6.55 -16.82 11.57
C GLU A 83 7.16 -16.04 10.40
N ALA A 84 6.83 -16.43 9.15
CA ALA A 84 7.32 -15.74 7.96
C ALA A 84 6.72 -14.33 7.83
N ILE A 85 5.43 -14.18 8.16
CA ILE A 85 4.76 -12.88 8.20
C ILE A 85 5.39 -12.00 9.29
N GLU A 86 5.68 -12.56 10.46
CA GLU A 86 6.35 -11.82 11.55
C GLU A 86 7.74 -11.31 11.11
N GLN A 87 8.52 -12.12 10.39
CA GLN A 87 9.79 -11.69 9.81
C GLN A 87 9.63 -10.55 8.79
N ILE A 88 8.60 -10.61 7.93
CA ILE A 88 8.30 -9.52 6.99
C ILE A 88 7.93 -8.24 7.75
N VAL A 89 7.09 -8.34 8.79
CA VAL A 89 6.71 -7.17 9.59
C VAL A 89 7.92 -6.61 10.34
N ALA A 90 8.80 -7.45 10.88
CA ALA A 90 10.05 -7.01 11.50
C ALA A 90 10.95 -6.26 10.49
N TYR A 91 11.14 -6.81 9.29
CA TYR A 91 11.85 -6.14 8.21
C TYR A 91 11.25 -4.77 7.88
N LEU A 92 9.92 -4.69 7.75
CA LEU A 92 9.22 -3.44 7.49
C LEU A 92 9.37 -2.43 8.64
N LYS A 93 9.35 -2.87 9.90
CA LYS A 93 9.62 -2.02 11.08
C LYS A 93 11.01 -1.39 11.00
N HIS A 94 12.02 -2.17 10.66
CA HIS A 94 13.38 -1.65 10.48
C HIS A 94 13.48 -0.68 9.29
N ALA A 95 12.88 -1.03 8.14
CA ALA A 95 12.85 -0.16 6.98
C ALA A 95 12.10 1.16 7.24
N ALA A 96 11.01 1.13 8.00
CA ALA A 96 10.24 2.31 8.39
C ALA A 96 11.07 3.29 9.24
N GLN A 97 11.96 2.78 10.09
CA GLN A 97 12.90 3.57 10.90
C GLN A 97 14.06 4.15 10.09
N GLY A 98 14.15 3.87 8.79
CA GLY A 98 15.22 4.35 7.92
C GLY A 98 16.54 3.59 8.09
N LEU A 99 16.49 2.37 8.63
CA LEU A 99 17.64 1.47 8.72
C LEU A 99 18.02 0.90 7.34
N GLU A 100 19.00 0.00 7.32
CA GLU A 100 19.62 -0.52 6.09
C GLU A 100 18.62 -1.23 5.18
N GLU A 101 17.60 -1.88 5.76
CA GLU A 101 16.50 -2.57 5.11
C GLU A 101 15.72 -1.67 4.15
N LYS A 102 15.71 -0.35 4.38
CA LYS A 102 15.09 0.62 3.44
C LYS A 102 15.70 0.55 2.04
N LYS A 103 16.97 0.15 1.92
CA LYS A 103 17.70 0.06 0.65
C LYS A 103 17.71 -1.35 0.06
N GLN A 104 17.22 -2.33 0.81
CA GLN A 104 17.24 -3.74 0.43
C GLN A 104 15.95 -4.12 -0.33
N ILE A 105 16.04 -5.17 -1.13
CA ILE A 105 14.89 -5.74 -1.85
C ILE A 105 14.38 -6.92 -1.02
N LEU A 106 13.09 -6.88 -0.66
CA LEU A 106 12.44 -8.00 0.01
C LEU A 106 12.37 -9.20 -0.94
N TYR A 107 13.07 -10.28 -0.60
CA TYR A 107 13.13 -11.50 -1.40
C TYR A 107 12.42 -12.65 -0.69
N LEU A 108 11.35 -13.17 -1.29
CA LEU A 108 10.58 -14.30 -0.75
C LEU A 108 11.16 -15.62 -1.31
N LEU A 109 11.90 -16.36 -0.49
CA LEU A 109 12.47 -17.67 -0.84
C LEU A 109 11.61 -18.81 -0.28
N GLY A 110 11.43 -19.89 -1.04
CA GLY A 110 10.75 -21.10 -0.54
C GLY A 110 10.34 -22.08 -1.65
N PRO A 111 9.86 -23.28 -1.30
CA PRO A 111 9.47 -24.33 -2.25
C PRO A 111 8.32 -23.89 -3.16
N VAL A 112 8.22 -24.47 -4.36
CA VAL A 112 7.09 -24.23 -5.27
C VAL A 112 5.76 -24.56 -4.58
N GLY A 113 4.72 -23.74 -4.78
CA GLY A 113 3.42 -23.90 -4.12
C GLY A 113 3.31 -23.35 -2.69
N GLY A 114 4.40 -22.89 -2.06
CA GLY A 114 4.38 -22.36 -0.67
C GLY A 114 3.74 -20.98 -0.48
N GLY A 115 2.76 -20.58 -1.31
CA GLY A 115 2.01 -19.33 -1.10
C GLY A 115 2.74 -18.01 -1.34
N LYS A 116 4.01 -18.01 -1.78
CA LYS A 116 4.82 -16.80 -1.99
C LYS A 116 4.17 -15.74 -2.89
N SER A 117 3.62 -16.18 -4.04
CA SER A 117 2.92 -15.27 -4.96
C SER A 117 1.65 -14.69 -4.34
N SER A 118 0.91 -15.50 -3.58
CA SER A 118 -0.29 -15.04 -2.86
C SER A 118 0.07 -14.02 -1.79
N LEU A 119 1.18 -14.21 -1.08
CA LEU A 119 1.67 -13.27 -0.08
C LEU A 119 2.10 -11.94 -0.73
N ALA A 120 2.78 -12.00 -1.89
CA ALA A 120 3.15 -10.82 -2.65
C ALA A 120 1.92 -10.03 -3.14
N GLU A 121 0.88 -10.72 -3.64
CA GLU A 121 -0.39 -10.08 -4.03
C GLU A 121 -1.10 -9.48 -2.82
N ARG A 122 -1.08 -10.14 -1.65
CA ARG A 122 -1.64 -9.56 -0.42
C ARG A 122 -0.89 -8.30 0.01
N LEU A 123 0.44 -8.29 -0.02
CA LEU A 123 1.24 -7.11 0.28
C LEU A 123 0.95 -5.96 -0.71
N LYS A 124 0.79 -6.28 -1.99
CA LYS A 124 0.39 -5.31 -3.01
C LYS A 124 -1.00 -4.73 -2.76
N ALA A 125 -1.97 -5.55 -2.36
CA ALA A 125 -3.30 -5.08 -1.97
C ALA A 125 -3.25 -4.19 -0.73
N LEU A 126 -2.45 -4.55 0.27
CA LEU A 126 -2.25 -3.74 1.48
C LEU A 126 -1.59 -2.39 1.17
N MET A 127 -0.62 -2.35 0.24
CA MET A 127 0.03 -1.11 -0.18
C MET A 127 -0.94 -0.08 -0.75
N GLN A 128 -2.07 -0.53 -1.30
CA GLN A 128 -3.11 0.32 -1.86
C GLN A 128 -4.00 0.95 -0.79
N ARG A 129 -4.06 0.45 0.45
CA ARG A 129 -5.01 0.95 1.48
C ARG A 129 -4.72 2.36 1.98
N VAL A 130 -3.45 2.74 1.98
CA VAL A 130 -3.02 4.11 2.29
C VAL A 130 -2.91 4.85 0.95
N PRO A 131 -3.14 6.17 0.86
CA PRO A 131 -2.89 6.96 -0.36
C PRO A 131 -1.39 7.29 -0.55
N ILE A 132 -0.96 7.55 -1.78
CA ILE A 132 0.35 8.19 -2.08
C ILE A 132 0.13 9.52 -2.77
N TYR A 133 1.03 10.46 -2.49
CA TYR A 133 1.06 11.77 -3.12
C TYR A 133 2.23 11.86 -4.09
N VAL A 134 1.94 12.33 -5.30
CA VAL A 134 2.88 12.35 -6.43
C VAL A 134 2.95 13.77 -6.97
N LEU A 135 4.15 14.25 -7.27
CA LEU A 135 4.30 15.58 -7.88
C LEU A 135 3.80 15.56 -9.31
N SER A 136 3.03 16.58 -9.68
CA SER A 136 2.68 16.88 -11.06
C SER A 136 3.06 18.30 -11.44
N ALA A 137 3.49 18.47 -12.69
CA ALA A 137 3.79 19.77 -13.27
C ALA A 137 3.32 19.77 -14.73
N ASN A 138 2.54 20.77 -15.12
CA ASN A 138 2.03 20.93 -16.49
C ASN A 138 1.30 19.68 -17.04
N GLY A 139 0.64 18.90 -16.17
CA GLY A 139 -0.05 17.66 -16.54
C GLY A 139 0.84 16.41 -16.60
N GLU A 140 2.13 16.51 -16.30
CA GLU A 140 3.06 15.37 -16.21
C GLU A 140 3.32 14.98 -14.75
N ARG A 141 3.42 13.67 -14.47
CA ARG A 141 3.65 13.11 -13.12
C ARG A 141 5.10 12.69 -12.93
N SER A 142 5.61 12.81 -11.70
CA SER A 142 6.96 12.41 -11.30
C SER A 142 6.94 11.32 -10.22
N PRO A 143 7.69 10.20 -10.35
CA PRO A 143 8.59 9.83 -11.45
C PRO A 143 7.79 9.48 -12.70
N GLY A 144 8.41 9.53 -13.89
CA GLY A 144 7.77 9.27 -15.20
C GLY A 144 7.27 7.83 -15.42
N GLN A 145 6.57 7.24 -14.46
CA GLN A 145 5.82 6.00 -14.61
C GLN A 145 4.46 6.30 -15.23
N ARG A 146 4.28 5.81 -16.46
CA ARG A 146 2.93 5.49 -16.95
C ARG A 146 2.38 4.42 -16.00
N PRO A 147 1.17 4.58 -15.45
CA PRO A 147 0.56 3.50 -14.68
C PRO A 147 0.51 2.25 -15.56
N SER A 148 0.82 1.08 -15.01
CA SER A 148 0.57 -0.23 -15.64
C SER A 148 -0.92 -0.55 -15.69
N ALA A 149 -1.76 0.45 -15.95
CA ALA A 149 -3.18 0.34 -16.14
C ALA A 149 -3.57 1.39 -17.21
N VAL A 150 -3.82 0.89 -18.42
CA VAL A 150 -4.73 1.41 -19.47
C VAL A 150 -4.56 2.90 -19.88
N PRO A 151 -4.42 3.21 -21.19
CA PRO A 151 -4.24 4.59 -21.64
C PRO A 151 -5.50 5.42 -21.37
N VAL A 152 -5.42 6.41 -20.48
CA VAL A 152 -6.41 7.48 -20.42
C VAL A 152 -5.98 8.56 -21.41
N GLN A 153 -6.59 8.54 -22.60
CA GLN A 153 -6.60 9.71 -23.48
C GLN A 153 -7.38 10.83 -22.77
N SER A 154 -6.67 11.78 -22.17
CA SER A 154 -7.25 13.07 -21.79
C SER A 154 -7.24 13.99 -23.01
N ALA A 155 -8.29 13.92 -23.82
CA ALA A 155 -8.64 15.00 -24.74
C ALA A 155 -9.31 16.13 -23.92
N GLY A 156 -8.72 17.32 -23.95
CA GLY A 156 -9.45 18.56 -23.65
C GLY A 156 -8.94 19.44 -22.52
N ARG A 157 -7.81 20.13 -22.73
CA ARG A 157 -7.67 21.60 -22.76
C ARG A 157 -6.19 21.95 -22.60
N ARG A 158 -5.57 22.35 -23.72
CA ARG A 158 -4.33 23.14 -23.67
C ARG A 158 -4.67 24.46 -23.01
N LEU A 159 -4.16 24.71 -21.81
CA LEU A 159 -4.01 26.06 -21.29
C LEU A 159 -2.57 26.50 -21.60
N HIS A 160 -2.42 27.28 -22.67
CA HIS A 160 -1.28 28.18 -22.82
C HIS A 160 -1.41 29.29 -21.77
N SER A 161 -0.53 29.32 -20.76
CA SER A 161 -0.07 30.56 -20.10
C SER A 161 0.96 30.25 -18.99
N GLY A 162 2.23 30.56 -19.25
CA GLY A 162 3.11 31.38 -18.40
C GLY A 162 3.33 31.12 -16.90
N LYS A 163 2.74 30.12 -16.24
CA LYS A 163 3.01 29.79 -14.83
C LYS A 163 3.24 28.30 -14.69
N LYS A 164 4.47 27.90 -14.32
CA LYS A 164 4.78 26.54 -13.87
C LYS A 164 4.04 26.29 -12.55
N ASN A 165 2.78 25.88 -12.60
CA ASN A 165 2.06 25.47 -11.40
C ASN A 165 2.46 24.03 -11.08
N MET A 166 3.04 23.85 -9.89
CA MET A 166 3.33 22.53 -9.32
C MET A 166 2.11 22.10 -8.49
N ALA A 167 1.57 20.92 -8.78
CA ALA A 167 0.45 20.33 -8.06
C ALA A 167 0.87 18.96 -7.49
N PHE A 168 0.12 18.48 -6.51
CA PHE A 168 0.23 17.13 -5.97
C PHE A 168 -0.97 16.31 -6.41
N LEU A 169 -0.75 15.07 -6.81
CA LEU A 169 -1.79 14.13 -7.15
C LEU A 169 -1.87 13.07 -6.08
N THR A 170 -3.08 12.73 -5.64
CA THR A 170 -3.27 11.56 -4.78
C THR A 170 -3.67 10.38 -5.64
N ALA A 171 -2.94 9.28 -5.57
CA ALA A 171 -3.39 8.02 -6.14
C ALA A 171 -4.43 7.41 -5.18
N THR A 172 -5.70 7.43 -5.59
CA THR A 172 -6.80 6.86 -4.81
C THR A 172 -6.71 5.34 -4.81
N SER A 173 -6.85 4.74 -3.62
CA SER A 173 -6.97 3.31 -3.42
C SER A 173 -8.22 2.79 -4.14
N ALA A 174 -8.08 1.77 -4.99
CA ALA A 174 -9.22 1.11 -5.63
C ALA A 174 -10.21 0.57 -4.56
N PRO A 175 -11.53 0.53 -4.86
CA PRO A 175 -12.56 0.12 -3.91
C PRO A 175 -12.45 -1.34 -3.49
#